data_AF-A0A934HHS0-F1
#
_entry.id   AF-A0A934HHS0-F1
#
_cell.length_a   1.000
_cell.length_b   1.000
_cell.length_c   1.000
_cell.angle_alpha   90.00
_cell.angle_beta   90.00
_cell.angle_gamma   90.00
#
_symmetry.space_group_name_H-M   'P 1'
#
loop_
_entity.id
_entity.type
_entity.pdbx_description
1 polymer ?
#
loop_
_entity_poly.entity_id
_entity_poly.type
_entity_poly.pdbx_seq_one_letter_code
_entity_poly.pdbx_strand_id
1 'polypeptide(L)'
;MKHLRLTSILLLLALLIPGLTVLAQGDDMEWEEFVSEDELLTFNYPAGWFVESAGEDVPLPAYQIANSEEALERLASEDEMAPEAGDVGLIVLLLPVDFLAFLEIEVTEETTETELALALITSLNEPDEGEADPEISEPEEVELSDELVAASVGVVDEEQESVFTVFILNEDVIVVSWVGAPLDELTDEMITLGEEFAASIVYEGTGEDLMAAMMGMGAEVETGALDGAALVEERCTVCHTTDRIESKDYDEAGWTAVVERMIDNGASLTDEEAAAVIAYLVETH
;
A
#
# COMPACT_ATOMS: atom_id res chain seq x y z
N MET A 1 -36.99 -47.32 -2.34
CA MET A 1 -36.19 -47.99 -1.29
C MET A 1 -34.94 -48.57 -1.93
N LYS A 2 -33.79 -48.08 -1.46
CA LYS A 2 -32.38 -48.47 -1.67
C LYS A 2 -32.11 -49.64 -2.62
N HIS A 3 -31.25 -49.40 -3.61
CA HIS A 3 -29.91 -49.99 -3.62
C HIS A 3 -28.91 -49.02 -4.28
N LEU A 4 -27.95 -48.60 -3.45
CA LEU A 4 -26.78 -47.81 -3.78
C LEU A 4 -25.82 -48.69 -4.63
N ARG A 5 -25.29 -48.16 -5.72
CA ARG A 5 -24.06 -48.67 -6.36
C ARG A 5 -23.15 -47.49 -6.72
N LEU A 6 -22.20 -47.25 -5.82
CA LEU A 6 -20.91 -46.61 -6.07
C LEU A 6 -20.19 -47.36 -7.20
N THR A 7 -19.72 -46.68 -8.25
CA THR A 7 -18.46 -46.90 -9.00
C THR A 7 -18.48 -46.17 -10.35
N SER A 8 -17.62 -45.15 -10.47
CA SER A 8 -16.97 -44.52 -11.65
C SER A 8 -16.73 -43.06 -11.25
N ILE A 9 -15.54 -42.57 -10.87
CA ILE A 9 -14.16 -42.80 -11.33
C ILE A 9 -14.06 -42.74 -12.87
N LEU A 10 -13.93 -41.51 -13.33
CA LEU A 10 -13.34 -40.97 -14.56
C LEU A 10 -13.00 -39.54 -14.11
N LEU A 11 -11.80 -39.12 -13.70
CA LEU A 11 -10.43 -39.49 -14.06
C LEU A 11 -10.19 -39.44 -15.57
N LEU A 12 -10.21 -38.20 -16.08
CA LEU A 12 -9.40 -37.65 -17.16
C LEU A 12 -9.23 -36.16 -16.77
N LEU A 13 -8.20 -35.77 -16.02
CA LEU A 13 -6.78 -35.76 -16.41
C LEU A 13 -6.54 -34.78 -17.57
N ALA A 14 -6.77 -33.50 -17.29
CA ALA A 14 -5.98 -32.41 -17.88
C ALA A 14 -4.89 -32.10 -16.84
N LEU A 15 -3.81 -32.88 -16.93
CA LEU A 15 -2.56 -32.67 -16.20
C LEU A 15 -1.74 -31.62 -16.98
N LEU A 16 -1.07 -30.73 -16.23
CA LEU A 16 0.29 -30.19 -16.50
C LEU A 16 0.38 -29.12 -17.62
N ILE A 17 0.75 -27.85 -17.42
CA ILE A 17 1.45 -27.06 -16.39
C ILE A 17 1.06 -25.58 -16.64
N PRO A 18 0.51 -24.80 -15.69
CA PRO A 18 0.36 -23.35 -15.92
C PRO A 18 1.66 -22.56 -15.73
N GLY A 19 2.56 -22.96 -14.81
CA GLY A 19 3.66 -22.10 -14.35
C GLY A 19 4.75 -21.75 -15.37
N LEU A 20 5.04 -22.61 -16.35
CA LEU A 20 6.18 -22.43 -17.26
C LEU A 20 5.86 -21.77 -18.62
N THR A 21 4.59 -21.43 -18.89
CA THR A 21 4.18 -20.95 -20.23
C THR A 21 3.80 -19.46 -20.28
N VAL A 22 3.65 -18.79 -19.12
CA VAL A 22 3.27 -17.38 -19.08
C VAL A 22 4.45 -16.47 -19.43
N LEU A 23 5.66 -16.79 -18.93
CA LEU A 23 6.88 -16.02 -19.18
C LEU A 23 7.65 -16.46 -20.44
N ALA A 24 6.96 -16.95 -21.47
CA ALA A 24 7.57 -17.27 -22.76
C ALA A 24 6.99 -16.39 -23.89
N GLN A 25 6.29 -15.32 -23.53
CA GLN A 25 5.57 -14.41 -24.42
C GLN A 25 6.10 -12.98 -24.29
N GLY A 26 7.41 -12.81 -24.42
CA GLY A 26 8.07 -11.50 -24.44
C GLY A 26 7.75 -10.58 -25.63
N ASP A 27 6.52 -10.60 -26.15
CA ASP A 27 6.01 -9.63 -27.15
C ASP A 27 4.50 -9.31 -26.99
N ASP A 28 3.72 -10.07 -26.19
CA ASP A 28 2.25 -9.92 -26.06
C ASP A 28 1.76 -10.15 -24.60
N MET A 29 2.51 -9.73 -23.58
CA MET A 29 2.00 -9.76 -22.21
C MET A 29 0.83 -8.79 -22.08
N GLU A 30 -0.36 -9.30 -21.79
CA GLU A 30 -1.52 -8.47 -21.45
C GLU A 30 -1.38 -8.00 -20.00
N TRP A 31 -1.75 -6.74 -19.75
CA TRP A 31 -1.65 -6.11 -18.43
C TRP A 31 -3.05 -5.77 -17.92
N GLU A 32 -3.23 -5.91 -16.61
CA GLU A 32 -4.39 -5.44 -15.87
C GLU A 32 -3.97 -4.25 -14.99
N GLU A 33 -4.88 -3.28 -14.84
CA GLU A 33 -4.67 -2.12 -13.97
C GLU A 33 -5.25 -2.42 -12.58
N PHE A 34 -4.44 -2.20 -11.56
CA PHE A 34 -4.87 -2.15 -10.18
C PHE A 34 -5.13 -0.70 -9.75
N VAL A 35 -6.15 -0.51 -8.92
CA VAL A 35 -6.45 0.76 -8.25
C VAL A 35 -6.74 0.44 -6.78
N SER A 36 -6.04 1.09 -5.86
CA SER A 36 -6.25 0.93 -4.41
C SER A 36 -7.63 1.41 -3.96
N GLU A 37 -8.08 0.98 -2.78
CA GLU A 37 -9.39 1.36 -2.24
C GLU A 37 -9.56 2.87 -2.02
N ASP A 38 -8.46 3.57 -1.71
CA ASP A 38 -8.41 5.03 -1.55
C ASP A 38 -8.22 5.78 -2.87
N GLU A 39 -8.14 5.07 -4.00
CA GLU A 39 -7.89 5.60 -5.34
C GLU A 39 -6.55 6.35 -5.49
N LEU A 40 -5.64 6.26 -4.52
CA LEU A 40 -4.36 6.99 -4.54
C LEU A 40 -3.25 6.24 -5.26
N LEU A 41 -3.23 4.91 -5.21
CA LEU A 41 -2.22 4.07 -5.84
C LEU A 41 -2.80 3.33 -7.03
N THR A 42 -2.12 3.46 -8.17
CA THR A 42 -2.39 2.66 -9.37
C THR A 42 -1.10 2.04 -9.88
N PHE A 43 -1.20 0.83 -10.43
CA PHE A 43 -0.10 0.15 -11.12
C PHE A 43 -0.65 -0.88 -12.10
N ASN A 44 0.16 -1.28 -13.07
CA ASN A 44 -0.17 -2.35 -13.99
C ASN A 44 0.53 -3.64 -13.57
N TYR A 45 -0.15 -4.76 -13.64
CA TYR A 45 0.41 -6.10 -13.38
C TYR A 45 -0.02 -7.09 -14.46
N PRO A 46 0.70 -8.22 -14.64
CA PRO A 46 0.36 -9.17 -15.71
C PRO A 46 -1.06 -9.73 -15.56
N ALA A 47 -1.80 -9.76 -16.67
CA ALA A 47 -3.18 -10.23 -16.68
C ALA A 47 -3.30 -11.68 -16.19
N GLY A 48 -4.30 -11.94 -15.36
CA GLY A 48 -4.52 -13.26 -14.73
C GLY A 48 -3.59 -13.59 -13.56
N TRP A 49 -2.74 -12.67 -13.12
CA TRP A 49 -2.05 -12.77 -11.82
C TRP A 49 -2.97 -12.33 -10.69
N PHE A 50 -2.56 -12.62 -9.46
CA PHE A 50 -3.34 -12.37 -8.25
C PHE A 50 -2.68 -11.27 -7.44
N VAL A 51 -3.47 -10.36 -6.87
CA VAL A 51 -3.01 -9.22 -6.08
C VAL A 51 -3.68 -9.21 -4.70
N GLU A 52 -2.90 -8.94 -3.66
CA GLU A 52 -3.36 -8.81 -2.28
C GLU A 52 -2.55 -7.74 -1.54
N SER A 53 -3.14 -7.10 -0.53
CA SER A 53 -2.39 -6.20 0.37
C SER A 53 -1.38 -7.00 1.19
N ALA A 54 -0.16 -6.48 1.37
CA ALA A 54 0.90 -7.15 2.13
C ALA A 54 0.63 -7.13 3.64
N GLY A 55 -0.37 -7.89 4.12
CA GLY A 55 -0.65 -8.15 5.53
C GLY A 55 -1.13 -6.96 6.38
N GLU A 56 -1.63 -7.25 7.59
CA GLU A 56 -2.00 -6.22 8.58
C GLU A 56 -0.79 -5.68 9.36
N ASP A 57 0.36 -6.37 9.31
CA ASP A 57 1.57 -6.05 10.06
C ASP A 57 2.51 -5.09 9.34
N VAL A 58 2.30 -4.86 8.03
CA VAL A 58 2.96 -3.78 7.29
C VAL A 58 2.06 -2.56 7.39
N PRO A 59 2.42 -1.54 8.19
CA PRO A 59 1.56 -0.38 8.39
C PRO A 59 1.50 0.53 7.15
N LEU A 60 2.27 0.24 6.10
CA LEU A 60 2.44 1.06 4.93
C LEU A 60 1.68 0.47 3.73
N PRO A 61 1.19 1.29 2.78
CA PRO A 61 0.59 0.79 1.56
C PRO A 61 1.56 -0.12 0.80
N ALA A 62 1.26 -1.40 0.86
CA ALA A 62 2.06 -2.45 0.26
C ALA A 62 1.15 -3.51 -0.35
N TYR A 63 1.50 -3.94 -1.56
CA TYR A 63 0.74 -4.93 -2.30
C TYR A 63 1.68 -5.99 -2.83
N GLN A 64 1.24 -7.24 -2.75
CA GLN A 64 1.92 -8.40 -3.28
C GLN A 64 1.13 -8.91 -4.49
N ILE A 65 1.85 -9.32 -5.51
CA ILE A 65 1.29 -9.87 -6.74
C ILE A 65 2.02 -11.16 -7.06
N ALA A 66 1.30 -12.20 -7.46
CA ALA A 66 1.90 -13.47 -7.84
C ALA A 66 1.23 -14.14 -9.04
N ASN A 67 1.98 -14.98 -9.73
CA ASN A 67 1.52 -15.71 -10.92
C ASN A 67 0.50 -16.84 -10.65
N SER A 68 0.20 -17.13 -9.38
CA SER A 68 -0.85 -18.07 -8.95
C SER A 68 -1.36 -17.72 -7.54
N GLU A 69 -2.59 -18.14 -7.20
CA GLU A 69 -3.12 -17.98 -5.83
C GLU A 69 -2.21 -18.66 -4.81
N GLU A 70 -1.71 -19.86 -5.12
CA GLU A 70 -0.83 -20.60 -4.20
C GLU A 70 0.52 -19.91 -4.00
N ALA A 71 1.07 -19.25 -5.03
CA ALA A 71 2.29 -18.45 -4.90
C ALA A 71 2.04 -17.19 -4.06
N LEU A 72 0.89 -16.54 -4.25
CA LEU A 72 0.49 -15.37 -3.47
C LEU A 72 0.32 -15.74 -1.99
N GLU A 73 -0.35 -16.86 -1.69
CA GLU A 73 -0.51 -17.37 -0.33
C GLU A 73 0.84 -17.62 0.35
N ARG A 74 1.87 -18.08 -0.38
CA ARG A 74 3.23 -18.27 0.16
C ARG A 74 3.90 -16.93 0.46
N LEU A 75 3.88 -16.00 -0.50
CA LEU A 75 4.44 -14.65 -0.35
C LEU A 75 3.78 -13.87 0.80
N ALA A 76 2.48 -14.04 1.00
CA ALA A 76 1.72 -13.35 2.04
C ALA A 76 1.75 -14.05 3.40
N SER A 77 2.34 -15.25 3.51
CA SER A 77 2.29 -16.04 4.74
C SER A 77 3.31 -15.55 5.79
N GLU A 78 2.82 -15.34 7.02
CA GLU A 78 3.69 -15.09 8.19
C GLU A 78 4.45 -16.35 8.65
N ASP A 79 4.03 -17.54 8.20
CA ASP A 79 4.67 -18.82 8.52
C ASP A 79 5.90 -19.09 7.63
N GLU A 80 6.36 -18.10 6.86
CA GLU A 80 7.57 -18.13 6.00
C GLU A 80 7.61 -19.38 5.12
N MET A 81 6.63 -19.51 4.23
CA MET A 81 6.67 -20.58 3.25
C MET A 81 7.57 -20.19 2.08
N ALA A 82 8.73 -20.84 1.99
CA ALA A 82 9.63 -20.75 0.84
C ALA A 82 8.86 -20.86 -0.50
N PRO A 83 9.19 -20.03 -1.50
CA PRO A 83 8.57 -20.14 -2.81
C PRO A 83 8.86 -21.51 -3.45
N GLU A 84 7.89 -22.03 -4.18
CA GLU A 84 8.02 -23.28 -4.93
C GLU A 84 8.47 -23.03 -6.37
N ALA A 85 9.02 -24.05 -7.01
CA ALA A 85 9.50 -23.97 -8.39
C ALA A 85 8.43 -23.42 -9.36
N GLY A 86 8.79 -22.37 -10.09
CA GLY A 86 7.92 -21.63 -11.01
C GLY A 86 7.12 -20.51 -10.37
N ASP A 87 7.24 -20.27 -9.07
CA ASP A 87 6.67 -19.08 -8.43
C ASP A 87 7.38 -17.82 -8.90
N VAL A 88 6.60 -16.77 -9.13
CA VAL A 88 7.13 -15.43 -9.37
C VAL A 88 6.28 -14.44 -8.60
N GLY A 89 6.95 -13.64 -7.79
CA GLY A 89 6.37 -12.59 -6.98
C GLY A 89 6.76 -11.21 -7.48
N LEU A 90 5.84 -10.26 -7.34
CA LEU A 90 6.11 -8.83 -7.38
C LEU A 90 5.59 -8.22 -6.09
N ILE A 91 6.28 -7.21 -5.57
CA ILE A 91 5.76 -6.37 -4.49
C ILE A 91 5.96 -4.91 -4.86
N VAL A 92 5.01 -4.07 -4.44
CA VAL A 92 5.18 -2.63 -4.34
C VAL A 92 4.97 -2.22 -2.88
N LEU A 93 5.88 -1.39 -2.36
CA LEU A 93 5.81 -0.75 -1.05
C LEU A 93 6.05 0.75 -1.24
N LEU A 94 5.14 1.57 -0.73
CA LEU A 94 5.30 3.01 -0.68
C LEU A 94 5.84 3.44 0.68
N LEU A 95 6.92 4.23 0.67
CA LEU A 95 7.52 4.78 1.87
C LEU A 95 7.52 6.32 1.79
N PRO A 96 7.07 7.03 2.84
CA PRO A 96 7.29 8.46 2.90
C PRO A 96 8.78 8.74 3.13
N VAL A 97 9.35 9.78 2.52
CA VAL A 97 10.77 10.14 2.69
C VAL A 97 11.13 10.37 4.16
N ASP A 98 10.21 10.95 4.94
CA ASP A 98 10.39 11.15 6.38
C ASP A 98 10.49 9.83 7.18
N PHE A 99 10.00 8.72 6.64
CA PHE A 99 10.16 7.39 7.27
C PHE A 99 11.63 6.98 7.36
N LEU A 100 12.47 7.43 6.42
CA LEU A 100 13.89 7.09 6.40
C LEU A 100 14.64 7.53 7.66
N ALA A 101 14.18 8.60 8.31
CA ALA A 101 14.75 9.05 9.58
C ALA A 101 14.55 8.01 10.70
N PHE A 102 13.50 7.19 10.64
CA PHE A 102 13.29 6.07 11.56
C PHE A 102 14.23 4.90 11.29
N LEU A 103 14.65 4.73 10.04
CA LEU A 103 15.67 3.75 9.63
C LEU A 103 17.11 4.28 9.82
N GLU A 104 17.28 5.46 10.43
CA GLU A 104 18.57 6.14 10.56
C GLU A 104 19.26 6.44 9.20
N ILE A 105 18.48 6.54 8.13
CA ILE A 105 18.92 6.87 6.77
C ILE A 105 18.74 8.38 6.55
N GLU A 106 19.85 9.11 6.39
CA GLU A 106 19.83 10.55 6.07
C GLU A 106 19.84 10.77 4.55
N VAL A 107 18.76 11.37 4.02
CA VAL A 107 18.68 11.79 2.61
C VAL A 107 18.98 13.29 2.50
N THR A 108 19.86 13.63 1.56
CA THR A 108 20.23 15.01 1.24
C THR A 108 20.06 15.25 -0.25
N GLU A 109 20.15 16.51 -0.69
CA GLU A 109 20.12 16.86 -2.13
C GLU A 109 21.28 16.24 -2.94
N GLU A 110 22.32 15.72 -2.27
CA GLU A 110 23.47 15.05 -2.92
C GLU A 110 23.35 13.52 -2.93
N THR A 111 22.36 12.95 -2.22
CA THR A 111 22.17 11.51 -2.13
C THR A 111 21.72 10.97 -3.48
N THR A 112 22.46 10.01 -4.04
CA THR A 112 22.09 9.37 -5.30
C THR A 112 21.03 8.28 -5.09
N GLU A 113 20.32 7.91 -6.16
CA GLU A 113 19.35 6.82 -6.18
C GLU A 113 20.02 5.50 -5.74
N THR A 114 21.26 5.27 -6.18
CA THR A 114 22.05 4.09 -5.82
C THR A 114 22.48 4.07 -4.35
N GLU A 115 22.83 5.22 -3.77
CA GLU A 115 23.13 5.35 -2.33
C GLU A 115 21.87 5.10 -1.49
N LEU A 116 20.74 5.68 -1.90
CA LEU A 116 19.45 5.49 -1.25
C LEU A 116 19.01 4.03 -1.30
N ALA A 117 19.03 3.41 -2.48
CA ALA A 117 18.62 2.02 -2.67
C ALA A 117 19.44 1.06 -1.83
N LEU A 118 20.77 1.19 -1.83
CA LEU A 118 21.62 0.32 -1.02
C LEU A 118 21.33 0.47 0.48
N ALA A 119 21.17 1.70 0.97
CA ALA A 119 20.87 1.95 2.38
C ALA A 119 19.51 1.35 2.78
N LEU A 120 18.47 1.58 1.96
CA LEU A 120 17.12 1.06 2.18
C LEU A 120 17.08 -0.47 2.15
N ILE A 121 17.62 -1.09 1.09
CA ILE A 121 17.56 -2.54 0.92
C ILE A 121 18.38 -3.25 1.99
N THR A 122 19.51 -2.67 2.42
CA THR A 122 20.26 -3.20 3.56
C THR A 122 19.43 -3.17 4.84
N SER A 123 18.72 -2.07 5.11
CA SER A 123 17.89 -1.94 6.31
C SER A 123 16.63 -2.83 6.29
N LEU A 124 16.00 -3.00 5.11
CA LEU A 124 14.79 -3.81 4.97
C LEU A 124 15.05 -5.32 4.97
N ASN A 125 16.30 -5.75 4.73
CA ASN A 125 16.71 -7.15 4.68
C ASN A 125 17.73 -7.49 5.79
N GLU A 126 17.69 -6.78 6.93
CA GLU A 126 18.46 -7.19 8.11
C GLU A 126 17.90 -8.53 8.62
N PRO A 127 18.71 -9.60 8.71
CA PRO A 127 18.24 -10.92 9.10
C PRO A 127 17.88 -10.98 10.58
N ASP A 128 16.96 -11.87 10.93
CA ASP A 128 16.60 -12.12 12.32
C ASP A 128 17.73 -12.82 13.10
N GLU A 129 17.68 -12.75 14.44
CA GLU A 129 18.70 -13.34 15.30
C GLU A 129 18.86 -14.85 15.07
N GLY A 130 19.91 -15.23 14.33
CA GLY A 130 20.29 -16.61 14.10
C GLY A 130 20.18 -17.07 12.65
N GLU A 131 19.71 -16.20 11.76
CA GLU A 131 19.64 -16.44 10.32
C GLU A 131 20.92 -16.02 9.60
N ALA A 132 21.07 -16.47 8.36
CA ALA A 132 22.19 -16.09 7.52
C ALA A 132 21.97 -14.69 6.95
N ASP A 133 23.03 -13.89 6.88
CA ASP A 133 22.99 -12.61 6.16
C ASP A 133 22.70 -12.86 4.67
N PRO A 134 21.74 -12.16 4.06
CA PRO A 134 21.51 -12.27 2.63
C PRO A 134 22.69 -11.69 1.84
N GLU A 135 22.92 -12.21 0.64
CA GLU A 135 23.87 -11.65 -0.30
C GLU A 135 23.23 -10.46 -1.04
N ILE A 136 23.75 -9.25 -0.81
CA ILE A 136 23.27 -8.01 -1.45
C ILE A 136 24.27 -7.55 -2.52
N SER A 137 23.78 -7.28 -3.74
CA SER A 137 24.62 -6.81 -4.85
C SER A 137 25.02 -5.34 -4.73
N GLU A 138 25.99 -4.91 -5.54
CA GLU A 138 26.21 -3.47 -5.75
C GLU A 138 24.98 -2.87 -6.45
N PRO A 139 24.54 -1.64 -6.08
CA PRO A 139 23.41 -0.99 -6.72
C PRO A 139 23.75 -0.53 -8.14
N GLU A 140 22.82 -0.73 -9.09
CA GLU A 140 22.96 -0.29 -10.48
C GLU A 140 21.86 0.72 -10.86
N GLU A 141 22.23 1.79 -11.57
CA GLU A 141 21.26 2.77 -12.06
C GLU A 141 20.44 2.20 -13.23
N VAL A 142 19.12 2.41 -13.20
CA VAL A 142 18.16 1.93 -14.20
C VAL A 142 17.28 3.09 -14.64
N GLU A 143 17.19 3.34 -15.95
CA GLU A 143 16.26 4.32 -16.52
C GLU A 143 14.89 3.67 -16.73
N LEU A 144 13.91 3.97 -15.87
CA LEU A 144 12.53 3.47 -16.01
C LEU A 144 11.74 4.27 -17.07
N SER A 145 12.04 5.55 -17.21
CA SER A 145 11.51 6.41 -18.28
C SER A 145 12.43 7.60 -18.55
N ASP A 146 12.10 8.44 -19.54
CA ASP A 146 12.85 9.67 -19.85
C ASP A 146 12.95 10.64 -18.66
N GLU A 147 12.04 10.55 -17.68
CA GLU A 147 11.95 11.46 -16.52
C GLU A 147 12.14 10.73 -15.18
N LEU A 148 12.30 9.40 -15.18
CA LEU A 148 12.38 8.59 -13.97
C LEU A 148 13.61 7.68 -13.99
N VAL A 149 14.53 7.95 -13.07
CA VAL A 149 15.71 7.14 -12.81
C VAL A 149 15.49 6.39 -11.50
N ALA A 150 15.82 5.10 -11.51
CA ALA A 150 15.78 4.22 -10.35
C ALA A 150 17.15 3.61 -10.10
N ALA A 151 17.28 2.90 -8.99
CA ALA A 151 18.39 2.01 -8.74
C ALA A 151 17.88 0.60 -8.46
N SER A 152 18.57 -0.39 -9.03
CA SER A 152 18.32 -1.81 -8.82
C SER A 152 19.34 -2.41 -7.86
N VAL A 153 18.89 -3.31 -6.99
CA VAL A 153 19.73 -4.05 -6.04
C VAL A 153 19.26 -5.50 -6.00
N GLY A 154 20.14 -6.44 -6.32
CA GLY A 154 19.89 -7.87 -6.16
C GLY A 154 20.05 -8.31 -4.71
N VAL A 155 19.16 -9.17 -4.24
CA VAL A 155 19.22 -9.80 -2.91
C VAL A 155 18.98 -11.30 -3.06
N VAL A 156 19.85 -12.10 -2.46
CA VAL A 156 19.74 -13.55 -2.40
C VAL A 156 19.76 -14.00 -0.95
N ASP A 157 18.68 -14.62 -0.50
CA ASP A 157 18.56 -15.21 0.84
C ASP A 157 18.65 -16.75 0.77
N GLU A 158 18.24 -17.45 1.83
CA GLU A 158 18.30 -18.93 1.87
C GLU A 158 17.25 -19.61 0.97
N GLU A 159 16.23 -18.89 0.51
CA GLU A 159 15.03 -19.43 -0.13
C GLU A 159 14.81 -18.90 -1.55
N GLN A 160 15.22 -17.67 -1.85
CA GLN A 160 14.90 -16.98 -3.10
C GLN A 160 15.96 -15.99 -3.60
N GLU A 161 15.81 -15.64 -4.88
CA GLU A 161 16.53 -14.55 -5.53
C GLU A 161 15.53 -13.44 -5.88
N SER A 162 15.92 -12.20 -5.59
CA SER A 162 15.11 -11.03 -5.86
C SER A 162 15.93 -9.88 -6.42
N VAL A 163 15.29 -9.01 -7.20
CA VAL A 163 15.83 -7.72 -7.61
C VAL A 163 14.85 -6.64 -7.17
N PHE A 164 15.34 -5.77 -6.29
CA PHE A 164 14.63 -4.59 -5.84
C PHE A 164 14.88 -3.44 -6.80
N THR A 165 13.85 -2.66 -7.11
CA THR A 165 13.93 -1.41 -7.85
C THR A 165 13.39 -0.30 -6.95
N VAL A 166 14.26 0.67 -6.64
CA VAL A 166 14.00 1.76 -5.69
C VAL A 166 14.13 3.10 -6.41
N PHE A 167 13.16 3.98 -6.21
CA PHE A 167 13.20 5.34 -6.76
C PHE A 167 12.37 6.32 -5.93
N ILE A 168 12.72 7.60 -6.03
CA ILE A 168 11.93 8.71 -5.49
C ILE A 168 10.88 9.06 -6.54
N LEU A 169 9.61 8.75 -6.26
CA LEU A 169 8.50 9.00 -7.19
C LEU A 169 8.15 10.49 -7.23
N ASN A 170 8.18 11.16 -6.08
CA ASN A 170 8.00 12.59 -5.93
C ASN A 170 8.76 13.08 -4.68
N GLU A 171 8.71 14.37 -4.35
CA GLU A 171 9.51 14.96 -3.28
C GLU A 171 9.37 14.30 -1.89
N ASP A 172 8.24 13.61 -1.64
CA ASP A 172 7.90 13.04 -0.34
C ASP A 172 7.68 11.53 -0.36
N VAL A 173 7.72 10.86 -1.51
CA VAL A 173 7.37 9.44 -1.66
C VAL A 173 8.44 8.65 -2.38
N ILE A 174 8.84 7.54 -1.77
CA ILE A 174 9.74 6.52 -2.30
C ILE A 174 8.94 5.29 -2.65
N VAL A 175 9.25 4.70 -3.80
CA VAL A 175 8.77 3.39 -4.20
C VAL A 175 9.88 2.38 -3.98
N VAL A 176 9.56 1.32 -3.25
CA VAL A 176 10.37 0.10 -3.18
C VAL A 176 9.54 -0.99 -3.86
N SER A 177 9.99 -1.45 -5.01
CA SER A 177 9.39 -2.61 -5.69
C SER A 177 10.41 -3.73 -5.77
N TRP A 178 9.95 -4.98 -5.87
CA TRP A 178 10.85 -6.07 -6.24
C TRP A 178 10.14 -7.12 -7.08
N VAL A 179 10.94 -7.83 -7.85
CA VAL A 179 10.57 -9.09 -8.49
C VAL A 179 11.44 -10.19 -7.94
N GLY A 180 10.88 -11.37 -7.69
CA GLY A 180 11.71 -12.51 -7.33
C GLY A 180 11.05 -13.85 -7.57
N ALA A 181 11.89 -14.87 -7.41
CA ALA A 181 11.64 -16.24 -7.78
C ALA A 181 12.50 -17.16 -6.90
N PRO A 182 12.23 -18.47 -6.87
CA PRO A 182 13.11 -19.44 -6.21
C PRO A 182 14.56 -19.33 -6.67
N LEU A 183 15.49 -19.78 -5.82
CA LEU A 183 16.92 -19.86 -6.15
C LEU A 183 17.17 -20.49 -7.53
N ASP A 184 18.10 -19.91 -8.28
CA ASP A 184 18.47 -20.26 -9.65
C ASP A 184 17.34 -20.15 -10.71
N GLU A 185 16.15 -19.60 -10.36
CA GLU A 185 15.03 -19.44 -11.29
C GLU A 185 14.77 -17.99 -11.74
N LEU A 186 15.41 -16.99 -11.11
CA LEU A 186 15.27 -15.59 -11.52
C LEU A 186 15.96 -15.35 -12.88
N THR A 187 15.20 -14.82 -13.85
CA THR A 187 15.68 -14.62 -15.23
C THR A 187 15.67 -13.15 -15.62
N ASP A 188 16.46 -12.78 -16.64
CA ASP A 188 16.46 -11.43 -17.22
C ASP A 188 15.06 -10.97 -17.66
N GLU A 189 14.21 -11.89 -18.16
CA GLU A 189 12.83 -11.58 -18.56
C GLU A 189 11.96 -11.21 -17.34
N MET A 190 12.18 -11.87 -16.20
CA MET A 190 11.51 -11.51 -14.95
C MET A 190 12.03 -10.17 -14.40
N ILE A 191 13.33 -9.89 -14.54
CA ILE A 191 13.90 -8.60 -14.15
C ILE A 191 13.27 -7.47 -14.98
N THR A 192 13.19 -7.63 -16.30
CA THR A 192 12.48 -6.67 -17.18
C THR A 192 11.01 -6.54 -16.81
N LEU A 193 10.33 -7.64 -16.47
CA LEU A 193 8.95 -7.59 -15.95
C LEU A 193 8.87 -6.72 -14.67
N GLY A 194 9.82 -6.87 -13.75
CA GLY A 194 9.91 -6.05 -12.54
C GLY A 194 10.12 -4.56 -12.84
N GLU A 195 10.95 -4.23 -13.81
CA GLU A 195 11.19 -2.85 -14.25
C GLU A 195 9.94 -2.24 -14.92
N GLU A 196 9.23 -2.99 -15.78
CA GLU A 196 7.98 -2.55 -16.41
C GLU A 196 6.87 -2.35 -15.38
N PHE A 197 6.77 -3.27 -14.40
CA PHE A 197 5.90 -3.12 -13.25
C PHE A 197 6.23 -1.85 -12.46
N ALA A 198 7.50 -1.65 -12.11
CA ALA A 198 7.98 -0.50 -11.35
C ALA A 198 7.68 0.84 -12.06
N ALA A 199 7.91 0.90 -13.36
CA ALA A 199 7.63 2.07 -14.20
C ALA A 199 6.13 2.40 -14.32
N SER A 200 5.24 1.44 -14.03
CA SER A 200 3.80 1.63 -14.09
C SER A 200 3.19 2.23 -12.82
N ILE A 201 3.96 2.27 -11.73
CA ILE A 201 3.48 2.69 -10.41
C ILE A 201 3.24 4.20 -10.41
N VAL A 202 2.02 4.59 -10.07
CA VAL A 202 1.60 5.98 -9.91
C VAL A 202 0.93 6.13 -8.56
N TYR A 203 1.34 7.16 -7.82
CA TYR A 203 0.73 7.54 -6.55
C TYR A 203 0.35 9.02 -6.59
N GLU A 204 -0.95 9.31 -6.39
CA GLU A 204 -1.49 10.68 -6.42
C GLU A 204 -1.59 11.32 -5.03
N GLY A 205 -1.27 10.57 -3.96
CA GLY A 205 -1.23 11.08 -2.59
C GLY A 205 0.09 11.76 -2.22
N THR A 206 0.22 12.09 -0.93
CA THR A 206 1.39 12.73 -0.32
C THR A 206 2.12 11.80 0.65
N GLY A 207 3.33 12.18 1.07
CA GLY A 207 4.03 11.49 2.16
C GLY A 207 3.25 11.57 3.48
N GLU A 208 2.47 12.63 3.71
CA GLU A 208 1.60 12.75 4.89
C GLU A 208 0.49 11.70 4.89
N ASP A 209 -0.09 11.40 3.72
CA ASP A 209 -1.12 10.35 3.58
C ASP A 209 -0.52 8.96 3.91
N LEU A 210 0.71 8.68 3.46
CA LEU A 210 1.42 7.45 3.78
C LEU A 210 1.74 7.36 5.29
N MET A 211 2.16 8.47 5.90
CA MET A 211 2.42 8.54 7.34
C MET A 211 1.13 8.34 8.15
N ALA A 212 0.00 8.87 7.69
CA ALA A 212 -1.30 8.65 8.31
C ALA A 212 -1.69 7.16 8.24
N ALA A 213 -1.59 6.55 7.05
CA ALA A 213 -1.81 5.11 6.88
C ALA A 213 -0.92 4.30 7.85
N MET A 214 0.37 4.67 7.94
CA MET A 214 1.35 4.03 8.83
C MET A 214 0.99 4.09 10.32
N MET A 215 0.43 5.20 10.78
CA MET A 215 0.08 5.36 12.20
C MET A 215 -1.22 4.64 12.57
N GLY A 216 -1.76 3.79 11.68
CA GLY A 216 -3.08 3.17 11.87
C GLY A 216 -4.21 4.20 11.85
N MET A 217 -3.92 5.41 11.36
CA MET A 217 -4.92 6.36 10.88
C MET A 217 -5.20 5.96 9.43
N GLY A 218 -5.64 4.71 9.24
CA GLY A 218 -6.26 4.29 7.99
C GLY A 218 -7.35 5.29 7.66
N ALA A 219 -7.35 5.77 6.42
CA ALA A 219 -8.19 6.85 5.93
C ALA A 219 -9.63 6.82 6.48
N GLU A 220 -9.86 7.51 7.60
CA GLU A 220 -10.78 8.63 7.51
C GLU A 220 -10.06 9.57 6.56
N VAL A 221 -10.53 9.61 5.31
CA VAL A 221 -10.32 10.78 4.47
C VAL A 221 -10.59 11.96 5.41
N GLU A 222 -9.55 12.70 5.76
CA GLU A 222 -9.69 14.09 6.21
C GLU A 222 -10.25 14.83 4.97
N THR A 223 -11.51 14.57 4.63
CA THR A 223 -12.40 15.60 4.13
C THR A 223 -12.49 16.53 5.33
N GLY A 224 -11.48 17.42 5.46
CA GLY A 224 -11.03 18.01 6.71
C GLY A 224 -12.09 17.92 7.78
N ALA A 225 -11.92 17.03 8.77
CA ALA A 225 -12.92 16.81 9.80
C ALA A 225 -13.25 18.19 10.32
N LEU A 226 -14.43 18.71 9.92
CA LEU A 226 -14.70 20.12 10.06
C LEU A 226 -14.55 20.42 11.53
N ASP A 227 -13.57 21.25 11.89
CA ASP A 227 -13.23 21.45 13.29
C ASP A 227 -14.46 22.05 13.98
N GLY A 228 -15.21 21.20 14.69
CA GLY A 228 -16.48 21.57 15.29
C GLY A 228 -16.29 22.68 16.32
N ALA A 229 -15.13 22.73 16.98
CA ALA A 229 -14.78 23.81 17.90
C ALA A 229 -14.55 25.12 17.13
N ALA A 230 -13.77 25.08 16.04
CA ALA A 230 -13.57 26.26 15.18
C ALA A 230 -14.88 26.72 14.53
N LEU A 231 -15.75 25.82 14.08
CA LEU A 231 -17.06 26.15 13.53
C LEU A 231 -17.98 26.78 14.58
N VAL A 232 -17.94 26.31 15.83
CA VAL A 232 -18.67 26.97 16.94
C VAL A 232 -18.15 28.39 17.15
N GLU A 233 -16.83 28.57 17.19
CA GLU A 233 -16.20 29.89 17.28
C GLU A 233 -16.60 30.81 16.11
N GLU A 234 -16.60 30.31 14.88
CA GLU A 234 -16.83 31.10 13.67
C GLU A 234 -18.31 31.37 13.38
N ARG A 235 -19.17 30.37 13.56
CA ARG A 235 -20.59 30.42 13.14
C ARG A 235 -21.52 30.73 14.29
N CYS A 236 -21.25 30.23 15.50
CA CYS A 236 -22.18 30.36 16.63
C CYS A 236 -21.96 31.64 17.46
N THR A 237 -20.80 32.30 17.33
CA THR A 237 -20.51 33.56 18.03
C THR A 237 -21.02 34.82 17.33
N VAL A 238 -21.49 34.68 16.08
CA VAL A 238 -21.94 35.80 15.23
C VAL A 238 -23.15 36.53 15.83
N CYS A 239 -24.05 35.80 16.51
CA CYS A 239 -25.30 36.35 17.03
C CYS A 239 -25.35 36.48 18.56
N HIS A 240 -24.59 35.69 19.30
CA HIS A 240 -24.49 35.73 20.77
C HIS A 240 -23.21 35.01 21.24
N THR A 241 -22.87 35.16 22.52
CA THR A 241 -21.72 34.46 23.12
C THR A 241 -21.95 32.96 23.29
N THR A 242 -20.86 32.21 23.48
CA THR A 242 -20.85 30.76 23.76
C THR A 242 -21.35 30.39 25.15
N ASP A 243 -21.56 31.35 26.07
CA ASP A 243 -22.08 31.08 27.43
C ASP A 243 -23.38 30.24 27.44
N ARG A 244 -24.17 30.32 26.35
CA ARG A 244 -25.41 29.55 26.18
C ARG A 244 -25.16 28.08 25.85
N ILE A 245 -24.04 27.78 25.22
CA ILE A 245 -23.56 26.43 24.90
C ILE A 245 -22.98 25.83 26.19
N GLU A 246 -22.04 26.54 26.83
CA GLU A 246 -21.34 26.10 28.04
C GLU A 246 -22.27 25.83 29.24
N SER A 247 -23.49 26.37 29.23
CA SER A 247 -24.49 26.18 30.29
C SER A 247 -25.51 25.07 29.99
N LYS A 248 -25.24 24.24 28.98
CA LYS A 248 -26.07 23.12 28.53
C LYS A 248 -25.23 21.85 28.39
N ASP A 249 -25.94 20.74 28.52
CA ASP A 249 -25.43 19.39 28.39
C ASP A 249 -26.60 18.58 27.81
N TYR A 250 -26.41 18.11 26.58
CA TYR A 250 -27.45 17.47 25.78
C TYR A 250 -26.91 16.24 25.05
N ASP A 251 -27.80 15.28 24.79
CA ASP A 251 -27.51 14.21 23.85
C ASP A 251 -27.58 14.71 22.40
N GLU A 252 -27.18 13.85 21.46
CA GLU A 252 -27.16 14.15 20.03
C GLU A 252 -28.49 14.69 19.50
N ALA A 253 -29.61 14.11 19.95
CA ALA A 253 -30.94 14.56 19.57
C ALA A 253 -31.24 15.98 20.11
N GLY A 254 -30.80 16.28 21.33
CA GLY A 254 -30.92 17.60 21.93
C GLY A 254 -30.07 18.65 21.20
N TRP A 255 -28.82 18.35 20.88
CA TRP A 255 -27.94 19.26 20.15
C TRP A 255 -28.37 19.47 18.71
N THR A 256 -28.83 18.42 18.03
CA THR A 256 -29.43 18.52 16.68
C THR A 256 -30.58 19.52 16.66
N ALA A 257 -31.53 19.40 17.59
CA ALA A 257 -32.66 20.32 17.66
C ALA A 257 -32.25 21.77 17.97
N VAL A 258 -31.13 21.97 18.69
CA VAL A 258 -30.59 23.30 18.96
C VAL A 258 -29.96 23.90 17.70
N VAL A 259 -29.12 23.14 16.99
CA VAL A 259 -28.41 23.58 15.78
C VAL A 259 -29.41 23.87 14.65
N GLU A 260 -30.37 22.98 14.39
CA GLU A 260 -31.45 23.21 13.43
C GLU A 260 -32.21 24.50 13.72
N ARG A 261 -32.54 24.74 15.00
CA ARG A 261 -33.21 25.97 15.42
C ARG A 261 -32.33 27.20 15.16
N MET A 262 -31.00 27.11 15.26
CA MET A 262 -30.11 28.25 14.95
C MET A 262 -30.02 28.49 13.45
N ILE A 263 -30.01 27.43 12.64
CA ILE A 263 -30.11 27.51 11.17
C ILE A 263 -31.42 28.19 10.77
N ASP A 264 -32.55 27.81 11.37
CA ASP A 264 -33.86 28.46 11.17
C ASP A 264 -33.86 29.95 11.54
N ASN A 265 -33.01 30.35 12.50
CA ASN A 265 -32.83 31.74 12.90
C ASN A 265 -31.79 32.49 12.06
N GLY A 266 -31.18 31.84 11.07
CA GLY A 266 -30.27 32.46 10.10
C GLY A 266 -28.79 32.13 10.28
N ALA A 267 -28.43 31.14 11.11
CA ALA A 267 -27.06 30.62 11.11
C ALA A 267 -26.77 29.94 9.77
N SER A 268 -25.63 30.28 9.17
CA SER A 268 -25.21 29.69 7.90
C SER A 268 -24.28 28.52 8.18
N LEU A 269 -24.81 27.31 8.10
CA LEU A 269 -24.05 26.06 8.11
C LEU A 269 -24.49 25.19 6.93
N THR A 270 -23.55 24.46 6.32
CA THR A 270 -23.89 23.31 5.47
C THR A 270 -24.35 22.14 6.34
N ASP A 271 -24.95 21.10 5.73
CA ASP A 271 -25.37 19.90 6.47
C ASP A 271 -24.16 19.19 7.13
N GLU A 272 -23.00 19.22 6.46
CA GLU A 272 -21.72 18.70 6.95
C GLU A 272 -21.17 19.53 8.12
N GLU A 273 -21.17 20.87 8.01
CA GLU A 273 -20.77 21.78 9.11
C GLU A 273 -21.69 21.63 10.32
N ALA A 274 -23.00 21.42 10.10
CA ALA A 274 -23.96 21.19 11.17
C ALA A 274 -23.70 19.86 11.89
N ALA A 275 -23.43 18.79 11.14
CA ALA A 275 -23.10 17.48 11.71
C ALA A 275 -21.83 17.55 12.58
N ALA A 276 -20.79 18.23 12.09
CA ALA A 276 -19.53 18.40 12.81
C ALA A 276 -19.68 19.21 14.11
N VAL A 277 -20.46 20.29 14.07
CA VAL A 277 -20.80 21.06 15.29
C VAL A 277 -21.58 20.20 16.28
N ILE A 278 -22.55 19.40 15.83
CA ILE A 278 -23.34 18.52 16.72
C ILE A 278 -22.43 17.49 17.39
N ALA A 279 -21.55 16.85 16.62
CA ALA A 279 -20.61 15.86 17.13
C ALA A 279 -19.70 16.46 18.23
N TYR A 280 -19.10 17.62 17.96
CA TYR A 280 -18.29 18.34 18.95
C TYR A 280 -19.07 18.70 20.22
N LEU A 281 -20.30 19.18 20.08
CA LEU A 281 -21.13 19.56 21.22
C LEU A 281 -21.52 18.36 22.07
N VAL A 282 -21.85 17.20 21.48
CA VAL A 282 -22.16 15.97 22.21
C VAL A 282 -20.95 15.46 23.00
N GLU A 283 -19.75 15.58 22.43
CA GLU A 283 -18.52 15.13 23.09
C GLU A 283 -18.14 16.02 24.27
N THR A 284 -18.36 17.34 24.15
CA THR A 284 -17.79 18.34 25.06
C THR A 284 -18.79 19.00 26.02
N HIS A 285 -20.09 18.92 25.73
CA HIS A 285 -21.16 19.59 26.46
C HIS A 285 -22.38 18.70 26.69
#